data_AF-A0AAD7G459-F1
#
_entry.id   AF-A0AAD7G459-F1
#
_cell.length_a   1.000
_cell.length_b   1.000
_cell.length_c   1.000
_cell.angle_alpha   90.00
_cell.angle_beta   90.00
_cell.angle_gamma   90.00
#
_symmetry.space_group_name_H-M   'P 1'
#
loop_
_entity.id
_entity.type
_entity.pdbx_description
1 polymer ?
#
loop_
_entity_poly.entity_id
_entity_poly.type
_entity_poly.pdbx_seq_one_letter_code
_entity_poly.pdbx_strand_id
1 'polypeptide(L)'
;ANNYQVVISLFLLGSGASKREIEVLAHAGLSTSYTAIREHLRTLSGEAVERFKQLIKHQMCFIVRDNLKIAFHVESQRLGSANHFDNGTTSTAIPVYNL
;
A
#
# COMPACT_ATOMS: atom_id res chain seq x y z
N ALA A 1 -5.25 14.25 13.17
CA ALA A 1 -3.86 14.51 12.75
C ALA A 1 -3.86 15.64 11.74
N ASN A 2 -2.84 16.50 11.75
CA ASN A 2 -2.66 17.50 10.69
C ASN A 2 -2.16 16.79 9.41
N ASN A 3 -2.48 17.32 8.22
CA ASN A 3 -2.06 16.80 6.91
C ASN A 3 -0.56 16.52 6.84
N TYR A 4 0.25 17.40 7.44
CA TYR A 4 1.71 17.22 7.52
C TYR A 4 2.11 15.88 8.19
N GLN A 5 1.56 15.59 9.36
CA GLN A 5 1.85 14.36 10.08
C GLN A 5 1.41 13.15 9.27
N VAL A 6 0.25 13.18 8.62
CA VAL A 6 -0.24 12.08 7.77
C VAL A 6 0.72 11.82 6.61
N VAL A 7 1.14 12.87 5.90
CA VAL A 7 2.08 12.76 4.77
C VAL A 7 3.43 12.20 5.20
N ILE A 8 4.01 12.72 6.28
CA ILE A 8 5.28 12.19 6.82
C ILE A 8 5.12 10.72 7.21
N SER A 9 4.00 10.36 7.82
CA SER A 9 3.80 8.99 8.30
C SER A 9 3.66 7.99 7.16
N LEU A 10 2.95 8.37 6.09
CA LEU A 10 2.87 7.59 4.85
C LEU A 10 4.25 7.51 4.17
N PHE A 11 5.01 8.60 4.14
CA PHE A 11 6.37 8.62 3.61
C PHE A 11 7.31 7.69 4.37
N LEU A 12 7.30 7.73 5.71
CA LEU A 12 8.12 6.86 6.57
C LEU A 12 7.78 5.39 6.32
N LEU A 13 6.49 5.06 6.27
CA LEU A 13 6.06 3.70 5.99
C LEU A 13 6.47 3.23 4.58
N GLY A 14 6.30 4.07 3.56
CA GLY A 14 6.72 3.78 2.19
C GLY A 14 8.25 3.67 2.02
N SER A 15 9.01 4.36 2.87
CA SER A 15 10.48 4.29 2.90
C SER A 15 11.02 3.07 3.65
N GLY A 16 10.14 2.24 4.24
CA GLY A 16 10.54 1.04 4.97
C GLY A 16 10.89 1.26 6.45
N ALA A 17 10.48 2.39 7.04
CA ALA A 17 10.68 2.63 8.47
C ALA A 17 9.98 1.55 9.32
N SER A 18 10.67 1.05 10.33
CA SER A 18 10.13 0.07 11.25
C SER A 18 9.01 0.65 12.11
N LYS A 19 8.13 -0.21 12.61
CA LYS A 19 7.08 0.18 13.58
C LYS A 19 7.67 0.95 14.76
N ARG A 20 8.83 0.54 15.27
CA ARG A 20 9.47 1.17 16.43
C ARG A 20 9.91 2.61 16.12
N GLU A 21 10.52 2.85 14.97
CA GLU A 21 10.94 4.19 14.56
C GLU A 21 9.74 5.12 14.37
N ILE A 22 8.67 4.62 13.74
CA ILE A 22 7.42 5.36 13.55
C ILE A 22 6.79 5.72 14.91
N GLU A 23 6.74 4.78 15.86
CA GLU A 23 6.18 5.06 17.19
C GLU A 23 7.01 6.11 17.94
N VAL A 24 8.34 6.09 17.85
CA VAL A 24 9.19 7.12 18.46
C VAL A 24 8.89 8.50 17.88
N LEU A 25 8.79 8.61 16.56
CA LEU A 25 8.46 9.86 15.87
C LEU A 25 7.03 10.33 16.17
N ALA A 26 6.09 9.40 16.40
CA ALA A 26 4.74 9.71 16.81
C ALA A 26 4.69 10.31 18.21
N HIS A 27 5.46 9.75 19.16
CA HIS A 27 5.59 10.30 20.51
C HIS A 27 6.28 11.67 20.51
N ALA A 28 7.18 11.93 19.55
CA ALA A 28 7.80 13.24 19.34
C ALA A 28 6.88 14.25 18.60
N GLY A 29 5.67 13.84 18.18
CA GLY A 29 4.73 14.69 17.44
C GLY A 29 5.07 14.93 15.98
N LEU A 30 6.05 14.20 15.42
CA LEU A 30 6.53 14.35 14.04
C LEU A 30 5.73 13.49 13.05
N SER A 31 5.16 12.38 13.51
CA SER A 31 4.31 11.47 12.72
C SER A 31 3.04 11.09 13.50
N THR A 32 2.16 10.32 12.87
CA THR A 32 1.03 9.64 13.51
C THR A 32 1.47 8.24 13.96
N SER A 33 0.67 7.62 14.84
CA SER A 33 0.93 6.25 15.30
C SER A 33 0.88 5.26 14.14
N TYR A 34 1.61 4.15 14.27
CA TYR A 34 1.63 3.11 13.24
C TYR A 34 0.23 2.54 12.95
N THR A 35 -0.63 2.48 13.97
CA THR A 35 -2.04 2.08 13.83
C THR A 35 -2.83 3.05 12.96
N ALA A 36 -2.69 4.36 13.19
CA ALA A 36 -3.37 5.38 12.39
C ALA A 36 -2.91 5.35 10.93
N ILE A 37 -1.62 5.11 10.67
CA ILE A 37 -1.11 4.96 9.29
C ILE A 37 -1.79 3.78 8.58
N ARG A 38 -1.94 2.63 9.25
CA ARG A 38 -2.61 1.46 8.67
C ARG A 38 -4.07 1.73 8.34
N GLU A 39 -4.76 2.48 9.19
CA GLU A 39 -6.15 2.89 8.91
C GLU A 39 -6.21 3.82 7.70
N HIS A 40 -5.34 4.84 7.63
CA HIS A 40 -5.24 5.72 6.46
C HIS A 40 -4.93 4.95 5.18
N LEU A 41 -4.03 3.97 5.22
CA LEU A 41 -3.74 3.12 4.05
C LEU A 41 -4.93 2.28 3.62
N ARG A 42 -5.70 1.72 4.56
CA ARG A 42 -6.92 0.96 4.24
C ARG A 42 -7.96 1.84 3.55
N THR A 43 -8.18 3.03 4.09
CA THR A 43 -9.10 4.02 3.48
C THR A 43 -8.62 4.41 2.09
N LEU A 44 -7.34 4.75 1.93
CA LEU A 44 -6.75 5.12 0.64
C LEU A 44 -6.88 3.98 -0.39
N SER A 45 -6.62 2.74 0.03
CA SER A 45 -6.80 1.57 -0.83
C SER A 45 -8.26 1.38 -1.23
N GLY A 46 -9.21 1.59 -0.31
CA GLY A 46 -10.64 1.51 -0.62
C GLY A 46 -11.09 2.58 -1.62
N GLU A 47 -10.63 3.82 -1.43
CA GLU A 47 -10.89 4.93 -2.36
C GLU A 47 -10.30 4.67 -3.74
N ALA A 48 -9.08 4.12 -3.81
CA ALA A 48 -8.44 3.78 -5.08
C ALA A 48 -9.23 2.70 -5.85
N VAL A 49 -9.71 1.67 -5.14
CA VAL A 49 -10.57 0.62 -5.73
C VAL A 49 -11.88 1.21 -6.23
N GLU A 50 -12.50 2.11 -5.49
CA GLU A 50 -13.75 2.73 -5.94
C GLU A 50 -13.51 3.61 -7.17
N ARG A 51 -12.44 4.42 -7.20
CA ARG A 51 -12.06 5.20 -8.39
C ARG A 51 -11.83 4.29 -9.60
N PHE A 52 -11.15 3.17 -9.42
CA PHE A 52 -10.92 2.18 -10.46
C PHE A 52 -12.24 1.62 -11.02
N LYS A 53 -13.19 1.25 -10.15
CA LYS A 53 -14.52 0.79 -10.57
C LYS A 53 -15.29 1.86 -11.34
N GLN A 54 -15.24 3.10 -10.88
CA GLN A 54 -15.90 4.21 -11.55
C GLN A 54 -15.31 4.46 -12.94
N LEU A 55 -13.98 4.40 -13.06
CA LEU A 55 -13.26 4.58 -14.33
C LEU A 55 -13.67 3.54 -15.38
N ILE A 56 -13.68 2.26 -15.01
CA ILE A 56 -14.06 1.16 -15.93
C ILE A 56 -15.53 1.25 -16.36
N LYS A 57 -16.42 1.74 -15.49
CA LYS A 57 -17.85 1.88 -15.83
C LYS A 57 -18.15 3.00 -16.82
N HIS A 58 -17.34 4.06 -16.83
CA HIS A 58 -17.66 5.29 -17.55
C HIS A 58 -16.73 5.58 -18.73
N GLN A 59 -15.59 4.89 -18.83
CA GLN A 59 -14.60 5.14 -19.88
C GLN A 59 -14.12 3.84 -20.51
N MET A 60 -13.82 3.90 -21.81
CA MET A 60 -13.03 2.84 -22.45
C MET A 60 -11.64 2.81 -21.82
N CYS A 61 -11.19 1.62 -21.44
CA CYS A 61 -9.93 1.43 -20.75
C CYS A 61 -9.13 0.29 -21.39
N PHE A 62 -7.83 0.46 -21.51
CA PHE A 62 -6.92 -0.68 -21.67
C PHE A 62 -6.67 -1.31 -20.30
N ILE A 63 -6.78 -2.64 -20.22
CA ILE A 63 -6.47 -3.38 -19.00
C ILE A 63 -5.12 -4.07 -19.20
N VAL A 64 -4.14 -3.66 -18.41
CA VAL A 64 -2.83 -4.30 -18.34
C VAL A 64 -2.80 -5.20 -17.12
N ARG A 65 -2.47 -6.47 -17.32
CA ARG A 65 -2.35 -7.46 -16.25
C ARG A 65 -0.88 -7.80 -16.06
N ASP A 66 -0.45 -7.79 -14.81
CA ASP A 66 0.86 -8.23 -14.36
C ASP A 66 0.72 -9.21 -13.19
N ASN A 67 1.73 -10.06 -13.02
CA ASN A 67 1.81 -10.96 -11.88
C ASN A 67 2.86 -10.41 -10.92
N LEU A 68 2.41 -9.92 -9.77
CA LEU A 68 3.29 -9.46 -8.71
C LEU A 68 3.69 -10.67 -7.84
N LYS A 69 4.97 -11.03 -7.89
CA LYS A 69 5.53 -12.06 -7.01
C LYS A 69 6.19 -11.39 -5.82
N ILE A 70 5.55 -11.48 -4.65
CA ILE A 70 6.12 -10.96 -3.40
C ILE A 70 6.85 -12.11 -2.70
N ALA A 71 8.16 -11.97 -2.55
CA ALA A 71 9.00 -12.99 -1.95
C ALA A 71 9.22 -12.71 -0.46
N PHE A 72 8.70 -13.57 0.41
CA PHE A 72 8.93 -13.50 1.84
C PHE A 72 10.07 -14.45 2.22
N HIS A 73 11.23 -13.86 2.46
CA HIS A 73 12.43 -14.58 2.88
C HIS A 73 12.46 -14.70 4.40
N VAL A 74 12.70 -15.91 4.88
CA VAL A 74 13.02 -16.18 6.29
C VAL A 74 14.50 -16.56 6.36
N GLU A 75 15.24 -15.93 7.29
CA GLU A 75 16.69 -16.15 7.44
C GLU A 75 17.05 -17.60 7.79
N SER A 76 16.16 -18.30 8.51
CA SER A 76 16.29 -19.72 8.81
C SER A 76 15.04 -20.47 8.36
N GLN A 77 15.18 -21.38 7.40
CA GLN A 77 14.08 -22.26 7.01
C GLN A 77 13.84 -23.28 8.13
N ARG A 78 12.65 -23.26 8.73
CA ARG A 78 12.19 -24.23 9.74
C ARG A 78 11.09 -25.09 9.13
N LEU A 79 10.87 -26.28 9.70
CA LEU A 79 9.87 -27.23 9.22
C LEU A 79 8.44 -26.63 9.11
N GLY A 80 8.13 -25.56 9.85
CA GLY A 80 6.85 -24.82 9.79
C GLY A 80 6.97 -23.37 9.28
N SER A 81 8.15 -22.93 8.83
CA SER A 81 8.35 -21.59 8.29
C SER A 81 9.45 -21.63 7.25
N ALA A 82 9.04 -21.85 6.00
CA ALA A 82 9.89 -21.81 4.83
C ALA A 82 9.70 -20.49 4.08
N ASN A 83 10.63 -20.19 3.17
CA ASN A 83 10.43 -19.12 2.20
C ASN A 83 9.13 -19.39 1.45
N HIS A 84 8.28 -18.37 1.35
CA HIS A 84 7.06 -18.47 0.57
C HIS A 84 6.97 -17.29 -0.39
N PHE A 85 6.34 -17.56 -1.53
CA PHE A 85 6.05 -16.57 -2.54
C PHE A 85 4.54 -16.39 -2.56
N ASP A 86 4.10 -15.15 -2.31
CA ASP A 86 2.71 -14.78 -2.54
C ASP A 86 2.60 -14.23 -3.95
N ASN A 87 1.75 -14.86 -4.76
CA ASN A 87 1.47 -14.43 -6.12
C ASN A 87 0.19 -13.62 -6.14
N GLY A 88 0.31 -12.32 -6.41
CA GLY A 88 -0.81 -11.42 -6.63
C GLY A 88 -1.03 -11.19 -8.12
N THR A 89 -2.21 -11.50 -8.64
CA THR A 89 -2.61 -11.01 -9.96
C THR A 89 -3.00 -9.55 -9.83
N THR A 90 -2.25 -8.65 -10.46
CA THR A 90 -2.51 -7.22 -10.45
C THR A 90 -3.09 -6.79 -11.80
N SER A 91 -3.89 -5.72 -11.79
CA SER A 91 -4.53 -5.18 -12.99
C SER A 91 -4.52 -3.66 -12.92
N THR A 92 -3.97 -3.05 -13.97
CA THR A 92 -3.92 -1.60 -14.15
C THR A 92 -4.87 -1.23 -15.28
N ALA A 93 -5.78 -0.29 -15.02
CA ALA A 93 -6.68 0.26 -16.03
C ALA A 93 -6.13 1.60 -16.51
N ILE A 94 -5.90 1.71 -17.81
CA ILE A 94 -5.44 2.92 -18.47
C ILE A 94 -6.65 3.49 -19.23
N PRO A 95 -7.28 4.57 -18.74
CA PRO A 95 -8.40 5.21 -19.42
C PRO A 95 -7.94 5.81 -20.76
N VAL A 96 -8.80 5.70 -21.78
CA VAL A 96 -8.61 6.41 -23.05
C VAL A 96 -9.40 7.70 -22.98
N TYR A 97 -8.69 8.82 -22.84
CA TYR A 97 -9.29 10.14 -22.85
C TYR A 97 -9.47 10.63 -24.30
N ASN A 98 -10.60 11.28 -24.60
CA ASN A 98 -10.92 11.93 -25.87
C ASN A 98 -11.18 11.01 -27.07
N LEU A 99 -11.96 9.94 -26.87
CA LEU A 99 -12.67 9.26 -27.97
C LEU A 99 -14.02 9.91 -28.23
#